data_AF-A0A2A4WWW0-F1
#
_entry.id   AF-A0A2A4WWW0-F1
#
_cell.length_a   1.000
_cell.length_b   1.000
_cell.length_c   1.000
_cell.angle_alpha   90.00
_cell.angle_beta   90.00
_cell.angle_gamma   90.00
#
_symmetry.space_group_name_H-M   'P 1'
#
loop_
_entity.id
_entity.type
_entity.pdbx_description
1 polymer ?
#
loop_
_entity_poly.entity_id
_entity_poly.type
_entity_poly.pdbx_seq_one_letter_code
_entity_poly.pdbx_strand_id
1 'polypeptide(L)'
;MIKDIHPGFGPEISFEDAIQKLQAWSKAGTEHAFLFNGGNESVIRVLSKIVQVHENIIVCKGESSALFFRFEDAKFVFGPMALMEYPIKQGSAVEGLHIFLQTGNYLFISSQAELPDIETLSLGAP
;
A
#
# COMPACT_ATOMS: atom_id res chain seq x y z
N MET A 1 -18.90 1.28 1.46
CA MET A 1 -18.72 1.94 2.77
C MET A 1 -17.70 1.12 3.56
N ILE A 2 -16.44 1.54 3.62
CA ILE A 2 -15.35 0.82 4.32
C ILE A 2 -15.61 0.98 5.82
N LYS A 3 -16.28 0.01 6.45
CA LYS A 3 -16.82 0.23 7.80
C LYS A 3 -15.82 0.02 8.93
N ASP A 4 -14.83 -0.85 8.83
CA ASP A 4 -13.84 -1.00 9.90
C ASP A 4 -12.49 -1.44 9.32
N ILE A 5 -11.42 -0.73 9.67
CA ILE A 5 -10.04 -1.10 9.33
C ILE A 5 -9.63 -2.20 10.31
N HIS A 6 -9.15 -3.34 9.80
CA HIS A 6 -8.75 -4.45 10.67
C HIS A 6 -7.66 -3.97 11.66
N PRO A 7 -7.71 -4.38 12.95
CA PRO A 7 -6.75 -3.93 13.97
C PRO A 7 -5.27 -4.25 13.67
N GLY A 8 -5.00 -5.01 12.61
CA GLY A 8 -3.64 -5.35 12.16
C GLY A 8 -2.96 -4.30 11.26
N PHE A 9 -3.68 -3.28 10.76
CA PHE A 9 -3.12 -2.31 9.81
C PHE A 9 -2.38 -1.13 10.48
N GLY A 10 -2.68 -0.83 11.75
CA GLY A 10 -2.22 0.37 12.44
C GLY A 10 -3.29 1.47 12.53
N PRO A 11 -2.97 2.64 13.12
CA PRO A 11 -3.91 3.75 13.25
C PRO A 11 -4.14 4.46 11.90
N GLU A 12 -5.37 4.90 11.67
CA GLU A 12 -5.69 5.81 10.56
C GLU A 12 -4.87 7.10 10.68
N ILE A 13 -4.31 7.56 9.56
CA ILE A 13 -3.58 8.82 9.48
C ILE A 13 -4.33 9.82 8.61
N SER A 14 -4.03 11.11 8.79
CA SER A 14 -4.65 12.15 7.98
C SER A 14 -4.18 12.06 6.52
N PHE A 15 -5.01 12.58 5.61
CA PHE A 15 -4.63 12.76 4.21
C PHE A 15 -3.34 13.57 4.06
N GLU A 16 -3.18 14.65 4.84
CA GLU A 16 -1.98 15.49 4.79
C GLU A 16 -0.72 14.69 5.16
N ASP A 17 -0.77 13.88 6.21
CA ASP A 17 0.35 13.03 6.63
C ASP A 17 0.70 11.98 5.56
N ALA A 18 -0.32 11.40 4.92
CA ALA A 18 -0.13 10.43 3.84
C ALA A 18 0.56 11.07 2.63
N ILE A 19 0.11 12.26 2.21
CA ILE A 19 0.72 13.02 1.12
C ILE A 19 2.16 13.40 1.45
N GLN A 20 2.45 13.86 2.67
CA GLN A 20 3.82 14.18 3.08
C GLN A 20 4.75 12.98 2.98
N LYS A 21 4.31 11.79 3.40
CA LYS A 21 5.08 10.53 3.26
C LYS A 21 5.33 10.19 1.80
N LEU A 22 4.29 10.22 0.96
CA LEU A 22 4.41 9.95 -0.47
C LEU A 22 5.37 10.92 -1.17
N GLN A 23 5.31 12.21 -0.82
CA GLN A 23 6.23 13.22 -1.35
C GLN A 23 7.67 12.99 -0.89
N ALA A 24 7.89 12.58 0.37
CA ALA A 24 9.21 12.24 0.87
C ALA A 24 9.81 11.05 0.11
N TRP A 25 9.02 9.99 -0.12
CA TRP A 25 9.43 8.83 -0.91
C TRP A 25 9.69 9.18 -2.37
N SER A 26 8.87 10.05 -2.96
CA SER A 26 9.10 10.54 -4.32
C SER A 26 10.43 11.30 -4.44
N LYS A 27 10.74 12.16 -3.46
CA LYS A 27 12.01 12.91 -3.40
C LYS A 27 13.21 11.99 -3.20
N ALA A 28 13.07 10.90 -2.46
CA ALA A 28 14.14 9.93 -2.25
C ALA A 28 14.51 9.18 -3.54
N GLY A 29 13.58 9.04 -4.49
CA GLY A 29 13.83 8.40 -5.78
C GLY A 29 14.14 6.90 -5.69
N THR A 30 13.84 6.29 -4.55
CA THR A 30 14.02 4.87 -4.28
C THR A 30 12.88 4.04 -4.87
N GLU A 31 13.17 2.77 -5.16
CA GLU A 31 12.12 1.83 -5.50
C GLU A 31 11.36 1.41 -4.25
N HIS A 32 10.04 1.32 -4.40
CA HIS A 32 9.12 0.86 -3.38
C HIS A 32 8.40 -0.36 -3.93
N ALA A 33 8.12 -1.31 -3.04
CA ALA A 33 7.25 -2.40 -3.39
C ALA A 33 5.78 -1.99 -3.21
N PHE A 34 5.01 -2.23 -4.25
CA PHE A 34 3.57 -1.97 -4.30
C PHE A 34 2.83 -3.31 -4.25
N LEU A 35 1.78 -3.37 -3.44
CA LEU A 35 0.77 -4.42 -3.51
C LEU A 35 -0.55 -3.79 -3.89
N PHE A 36 -1.18 -4.30 -4.94
CA PHE A 36 -2.50 -3.86 -5.38
C PHE A 36 -3.48 -5.02 -5.38
N ASN A 37 -4.64 -4.83 -4.76
CA ASN A 37 -5.78 -5.72 -4.87
C ASN A 37 -6.95 -4.96 -5.49
N GLY A 38 -7.37 -5.42 -6.68
CA GLY A 38 -8.41 -4.81 -7.50
C GLY A 38 -9.81 -5.41 -7.32
N GLY A 39 -10.09 -6.06 -6.19
CA GLY A 39 -11.41 -6.66 -5.91
C GLY A 39 -11.64 -8.04 -6.54
N ASN A 40 -10.70 -8.52 -7.36
CA ASN A 40 -10.60 -9.94 -7.73
C ASN A 40 -9.55 -10.57 -6.81
N GLU A 41 -9.69 -11.85 -6.45
CA GLU A 41 -8.88 -12.60 -5.46
C GLU A 41 -7.34 -12.62 -5.70
N SER A 42 -6.83 -11.88 -6.69
CA SER A 42 -5.42 -11.78 -7.05
C SER A 42 -4.79 -10.49 -6.54
N VAL A 43 -3.73 -10.62 -5.73
CA VAL A 43 -2.87 -9.51 -5.33
C VAL A 43 -1.72 -9.39 -6.34
N ILE A 44 -1.53 -8.18 -6.89
CA ILE A 44 -0.44 -7.86 -7.82
C ILE A 44 0.69 -7.19 -7.03
N ARG A 45 1.92 -7.69 -7.20
CA ARG A 45 3.15 -7.08 -6.66
C ARG A 45 3.97 -6.44 -7.76
N VAL A 46 4.41 -5.20 -7.55
CA VAL A 46 5.26 -4.47 -8.51
C VAL A 46 6.33 -3.68 -7.77
N LEU A 47 7.55 -3.62 -8.31
CA LEU A 47 8.57 -2.65 -7.91
C LEU A 47 8.46 -1.41 -8.77
N SER A 48 8.36 -0.24 -8.14
CA SER A 48 8.25 1.03 -8.87
C SER A 48 8.79 2.19 -8.05
N LYS A 49 9.13 3.29 -8.73
CA LYS A 49 9.48 4.57 -8.09
C LYS A 49 8.28 5.48 -8.10
N ILE A 50 8.03 6.20 -7.00
CA ILE A 50 7.05 7.29 -7.01
C ILE A 50 7.71 8.49 -7.68
N VAL A 51 7.27 8.86 -8.88
CA VAL A 51 7.89 9.94 -9.65
C VAL A 51 7.13 11.26 -9.54
N GLN A 52 5.83 11.20 -9.24
CA GLN A 52 5.01 12.38 -9.01
C GLN A 52 3.92 12.09 -7.97
N VAL A 53 3.65 13.09 -7.13
CA VAL A 53 2.58 13.07 -6.12
C VAL A 53 1.78 14.35 -6.28
N HIS A 54 0.51 14.20 -6.62
CA HIS A 54 -0.49 15.26 -6.64
C HIS A 54 -1.53 14.99 -5.56
N GLU A 55 -2.45 15.94 -5.36
CA GLU A 55 -3.46 15.90 -4.29
C GLU A 55 -4.19 14.55 -4.23
N ASN A 56 -4.71 14.03 -5.35
CA ASN A 56 -5.45 12.75 -5.35
C ASN A 56 -4.85 11.68 -6.28
N ILE A 57 -3.63 11.90 -6.77
CA ILE A 57 -2.99 11.04 -7.77
C ILE A 57 -1.53 10.82 -7.41
N ILE A 58 -1.09 9.57 -7.44
CA ILE A 58 0.33 9.23 -7.53
C ILE A 58 0.64 8.63 -8.90
N VAL A 59 1.81 9.00 -9.42
CA VAL A 59 2.38 8.42 -10.62
C VAL A 59 3.61 7.62 -10.22
N CYS A 60 3.58 6.34 -10.57
CA CYS A 60 4.65 5.40 -10.30
C CYS A 60 5.29 4.99 -11.63
N LYS A 61 6.61 4.85 -11.65
CA LYS A 61 7.35 4.38 -12.82
C LYS A 61 8.05 3.07 -12.47
N GLY A 62 7.64 1.99 -13.13
CA GLY A 62 8.37 0.73 -13.18
C GLY A 62 9.30 0.70 -14.39
N GLU A 63 9.98 -0.43 -14.59
CA GLU A 63 10.95 -0.60 -15.69
C GLU A 63 10.32 -0.45 -17.08
N SER A 64 9.11 -0.98 -17.27
CA SER A 64 8.45 -1.04 -18.60
C SER A 64 7.15 -0.23 -18.70
N SER A 65 6.65 0.33 -17.60
CA SER A 65 5.34 1.00 -17.57
C SER A 65 5.24 2.07 -16.49
N ALA A 66 4.37 3.06 -16.72
CA ALA A 66 3.91 3.98 -15.70
C ALA A 66 2.55 3.51 -15.14
N LEU A 67 2.41 3.50 -13.82
CA LEU A 67 1.17 3.22 -13.10
C LEU A 67 0.61 4.51 -12.51
N PHE A 68 -0.71 4.64 -12.52
CA PHE A 68 -1.42 5.81 -12.02
C PHE A 68 -2.46 5.34 -11.03
N PHE A 69 -2.43 5.87 -9.81
CA PHE A 69 -3.41 5.55 -8.79
C PHE A 69 -4.14 6.81 -8.36
N ARG A 70 -5.46 6.80 -8.52
CA ARG A 70 -6.37 7.81 -7.99
C ARG A 70 -6.93 7.36 -6.65
N PHE A 71 -6.90 8.24 -5.66
CA PHE A 71 -7.34 7.93 -4.29
C PHE A 71 -8.36 8.93 -3.75
N GLU A 72 -9.32 9.31 -4.60
CA GLU A 72 -10.49 10.11 -4.19
C GLU A 72 -11.26 9.42 -3.06
N ASP A 73 -11.49 10.18 -1.99
CA ASP A 73 -12.13 9.72 -0.74
C ASP A 73 -11.50 8.45 -0.14
N ALA A 74 -10.19 8.28 -0.29
CA ALA A 74 -9.47 7.16 0.27
C ALA A 74 -9.24 7.30 1.79
N LYS A 75 -9.12 6.15 2.46
CA LYS A 75 -8.64 6.08 3.84
C LYS A 75 -7.17 5.69 3.85
N PHE A 76 -6.40 6.31 4.74
CA PHE A 76 -4.97 6.09 4.85
C PHE A 76 -4.61 5.50 6.19
N VAL A 77 -3.79 4.45 6.18
CA VAL A 77 -3.25 3.86 7.41
C VAL A 77 -1.76 3.66 7.23
N PHE A 78 -0.98 3.99 8.25
CA PHE A 78 0.45 3.72 8.25
C PHE A 78 0.78 2.69 9.31
N GLY A 79 1.43 1.60 8.91
CA GLY A 79 1.74 0.52 9.82
C GLY A 79 2.30 -0.71 9.12
N PRO A 80 2.38 -1.84 9.84
CA PRO A 80 2.93 -3.07 9.29
C PRO A 80 2.10 -3.56 8.10
N MET A 81 2.75 -4.26 7.18
CA MET A 81 2.08 -4.89 6.05
C MET A 81 1.04 -5.88 6.58
N ALA A 82 -0.19 -5.69 6.13
CA ALA A 82 -1.36 -6.51 6.44
C ALA A 82 -2.17 -6.71 5.15
N LEU A 83 -2.89 -7.83 5.05
CA LEU A 83 -3.79 -8.12 3.93
C LEU A 83 -5.22 -8.19 4.48
N MET A 84 -6.20 -7.72 3.71
CA MET A 84 -7.58 -7.57 4.20
C MET A 84 -8.22 -8.88 4.66
N GLU A 85 -7.76 -10.03 4.16
CA GLU A 85 -8.33 -11.36 4.47
C GLU A 85 -7.37 -12.30 5.20
N TYR A 86 -6.13 -11.87 5.44
CA TYR A 86 -5.12 -12.78 5.95
C TYR A 86 -4.26 -12.14 7.03
N PRO A 87 -4.27 -12.69 8.27
CA PRO A 87 -3.36 -12.24 9.31
C PRO A 87 -1.95 -12.67 8.93
N ILE A 88 -1.15 -11.73 8.44
CA ILE A 88 0.27 -11.94 8.21
C ILE A 88 0.92 -12.20 9.58
N LYS A 89 1.55 -13.37 9.76
CA LYS A 89 2.30 -13.68 10.98
C LYS A 89 3.31 -12.56 11.27
N GLN A 90 3.17 -11.94 12.44
CA GLN A 90 4.12 -10.99 13.00
C GLN A 90 5.53 -11.61 12.97
N GLY A 91 6.40 -11.14 12.08
CA GLY A 91 7.77 -11.65 11.99
C GLY A 91 8.67 -10.86 11.06
N SER A 92 8.10 -10.24 10.03
CA SER A 92 8.79 -9.33 9.11
C SER A 92 7.92 -8.10 8.86
N ALA A 93 7.80 -7.24 9.88
CA ALA A 93 6.91 -6.07 9.85
C ALA A 93 7.46 -4.98 8.92
N VAL A 94 7.42 -5.22 7.61
CA VAL A 94 7.62 -4.18 6.60
C VAL A 94 6.53 -3.14 6.81
N GLU A 95 6.92 -1.95 7.22
CA GLU A 95 5.98 -0.83 7.37
C GLU A 95 5.72 -0.15 6.04
N GLY A 96 4.49 0.33 5.87
CA GLY A 96 4.11 1.05 4.68
C GLY A 96 2.81 1.80 4.83
N LEU A 97 2.45 2.47 3.74
CA LEU A 97 1.20 3.20 3.61
C LEU A 97 0.16 2.30 2.95
N HIS A 98 -0.93 2.08 3.67
CA HIS A 98 -2.15 1.45 3.20
C HIS A 98 -3.11 2.51 2.70
N ILE A 99 -3.63 2.33 1.49
CA ILE A 99 -4.56 3.23 0.82
C ILE A 99 -5.79 2.42 0.44
N PHE A 100 -6.89 2.64 1.16
CA PHE A 100 -8.16 1.98 0.92
C PHE A 100 -9.05 2.88 0.06
N LEU A 101 -9.34 2.43 -1.15
CA LEU A 101 -10.17 3.17 -2.10
C LEU A 101 -11.65 2.85 -1.86
N GLN A 102 -12.55 3.84 -2.06
CA GLN A 102 -13.99 3.61 -1.90
C GLN A 102 -14.57 2.46 -2.74
N THR A 103 -13.91 2.16 -3.86
CA THR A 103 -14.23 1.08 -4.78
C THR A 103 -14.02 -0.32 -4.18
N GLY A 104 -13.42 -0.44 -2.99
CA GLY A 104 -13.01 -1.70 -2.39
C GLY A 104 -11.61 -2.13 -2.81
N ASN A 105 -10.99 -1.40 -3.74
CA ASN A 105 -9.59 -1.60 -4.12
C ASN A 105 -8.66 -1.15 -3.00
N TYR A 106 -7.52 -1.83 -2.91
CA TYR A 106 -6.53 -1.61 -1.88
C TYR A 106 -5.14 -1.49 -2.50
N LEU A 107 -4.38 -0.51 -2.03
CA LEU A 107 -2.99 -0.30 -2.42
C LEU A 107 -2.14 -0.21 -1.16
N PHE A 108 -1.07 -0.99 -1.10
CA PHE A 108 -0.03 -0.86 -0.09
C PHE A 108 1.28 -0.46 -0.75
N ILE A 109 1.96 0.50 -0.12
CA ILE A 109 3.25 1.02 -0.56
C ILE A 109 4.23 0.86 0.59
N SER A 110 5.21 0.00 0.39
CA SER A 110 6.25 -0.26 1.39
C SER A 110 7.23 0.91 1.50
N SER A 111 7.73 1.13 2.72
CA SER A 111 8.91 1.95 2.98
C SER A 111 10.20 1.37 2.39
N GLN A 112 10.18 0.13 1.91
CA GLN A 112 11.30 -0.66 1.43
C GLN A 112 11.06 -1.16 -0.01
N ALA A 113 12.14 -1.47 -0.72
CA ALA A 113 12.11 -2.03 -2.08
C ALA A 113 11.81 -3.55 -2.10
N GLU A 114 11.71 -4.19 -0.94
CA GLU A 114 11.44 -5.62 -0.83
C GLU A 114 10.24 -5.86 0.09
N LEU A 115 9.44 -6.86 -0.26
CA LEU A 115 8.39 -7.42 0.59
C LEU A 115 8.75 -8.87 0.85
N PRO A 116 8.44 -9.41 2.05
CA PRO A 116 8.47 -10.83 2.26
C PRO A 116 7.55 -11.54 1.27
N ASP A 117 7.94 -12.74 0.84
CA ASP A 117 7.12 -13.53 -0.07
C ASP A 117 5.76 -13.79 0.55
N ILE A 118 4.69 -13.40 -0.15
CA ILE A 118 3.31 -13.54 0.35
C ILE A 118 2.99 -15.03 0.59
N GLU A 119 3.62 -15.96 -0.13
CA GLU A 119 3.54 -17.41 0.12
C GLU A 119 4.17 -17.82 1.47
N THR A 120 5.23 -17.13 1.91
CA THR A 120 5.90 -17.37 3.20
C THR A 120 5.21 -16.66 4.36
N LEU A 121 4.39 -15.64 4.09
CA LEU A 121 3.45 -15.12 5.06
C LEU A 121 2.39 -16.20 5.23
N SER A 122 2.48 -17.00 6.30
CA SER A 122 1.40 -17.92 6.63
C SER A 122 0.13 -17.11 6.75
N LEU A 123 -0.66 -17.15 5.68
CA LEU A 123 -2.04 -16.75 5.64
C LEU A 123 -2.70 -17.63 6.69
N GLY A 124 -2.89 -17.10 7.90
CA GLY A 124 -3.52 -17.86 8.97
C GLY A 124 -4.83 -18.40 8.42
N ALA A 125 -4.97 -19.73 8.42
CA ALA A 125 -6.21 -20.37 7.99
C ALA A 125 -7.38 -19.78 8.80
N PRO A 126 -8.57 -19.63 8.18
CA PRO A 126 -9.75 -19.07 8.83
C PRO A 126 -10.13 -19.79 10.13
#